data_AF-A0A259HH92-F1
#
_entry.id   AF-A0A259HH92-F1
#
_cell.length_a   1.000
_cell.length_b   1.000
_cell.length_c   1.000
_cell.angle_alpha   90.00
_cell.angle_beta   90.00
_cell.angle_gamma   90.00
#
_symmetry.space_group_name_H-M   'P 1'
#
loop_
_entity.id
_entity.type
_entity.pdbx_description
1 polymer ?
#
loop_
_entity_poly.entity_id
_entity_poly.type
_entity_poly.pdbx_seq_one_letter_code
_entity_poly.pdbx_strand_id
1 'polypeptide(L)' 'MASTTSSSEPGIPEAGLVIDMADLATRLAARRAELSLPDLPRNTGTRRTPSKRALLKAIEELSGKW' A
#
# COMPACT_ATOMS: atom_id res chain seq x y z
N MET A 1 16.30 -17.60 -8.87
CA MET A 1 14.86 -17.28 -8.95
C MET A 1 14.74 -15.81 -9.31
N ALA A 2 14.52 -15.49 -10.58
CA ALA A 2 14.35 -14.10 -11.03
C ALA A 2 12.84 -13.78 -11.03
N SER A 3 12.46 -12.67 -10.41
CA SER A 3 11.09 -12.19 -10.42
C SER A 3 10.74 -11.67 -11.82
N THR A 4 9.77 -12.30 -12.49
CA THR A 4 9.20 -11.77 -13.73
C THR A 4 8.37 -10.55 -13.39
N THR A 5 8.83 -9.36 -13.81
CA THR A 5 8.00 -8.16 -13.80
C THR A 5 7.32 -8.05 -15.16
N SER A 6 6.02 -7.77 -15.19
CA SER A 6 5.32 -7.47 -16.45
C SER A 6 5.81 -6.12 -16.96
N SER A 7 6.59 -6.12 -18.03
CA SER A 7 6.90 -4.92 -18.81
C SER A 7 5.61 -4.41 -19.46
N SER A 8 5.31 -3.11 -19.34
CA SER A 8 4.24 -2.50 -20.12
C SER A 8 4.63 -2.50 -21.59
N GLU A 9 3.79 -3.08 -22.44
CA GLU A 9 3.99 -3.08 -23.90
C GLU A 9 3.76 -1.65 -24.45
N PRO A 10 4.70 -1.12 -25.25
CA PRO A 10 4.54 0.18 -25.88
C PRO A 10 3.58 0.05 -27.06
N GLY A 11 2.30 0.40 -26.86
CA GLY A 11 1.32 0.36 -27.96
C GLY A 11 -0.14 0.43 -27.54
N ILE A 12 -0.46 0.17 -26.27
CA ILE A 12 -1.75 0.55 -25.70
C ILE A 12 -1.65 2.05 -25.40
N PRO A 13 -2.56 2.91 -25.89
CA PRO A 13 -2.60 4.28 -25.39
C PRO A 13 -2.71 4.18 -23.87
N GLU A 14 -1.72 4.73 -23.16
CA GLU A 14 -1.78 4.99 -21.71
C GLU A 14 -2.85 6.06 -21.43
N ALA A 15 -4.06 5.88 -21.95
CA ALA A 15 -5.26 6.13 -21.17
C ALA A 15 -5.24 5.10 -20.04
N GLY A 16 -4.24 5.22 -19.15
CA GLY A 16 -4.21 4.49 -17.90
C GLY A 16 -5.58 4.65 -17.28
N LEU A 17 -6.12 3.58 -16.74
CA LEU A 17 -7.38 3.60 -16.00
C LEU A 17 -7.19 4.52 -14.78
N VAL A 18 -7.24 5.82 -15.00
CA VAL A 18 -7.25 6.86 -13.97
C VAL A 18 -8.64 6.76 -13.38
N ILE A 19 -8.73 6.04 -12.27
CA ILE A 19 -9.93 5.97 -11.46
C ILE A 19 -9.92 7.13 -10.47
N ASP A 20 -11.07 7.76 -10.30
CA ASP A 20 -11.26 8.72 -9.21
C ASP A 20 -11.16 7.99 -7.86
N MET A 21 -10.54 8.64 -6.86
CA MET A 21 -10.32 8.01 -5.56
C MET A 21 -11.62 7.77 -4.78
N ALA A 22 -12.65 8.60 -4.99
CA ALA A 22 -13.96 8.40 -4.38
C ALA A 22 -14.69 7.21 -5.05
N ASP A 23 -14.55 7.07 -6.37
CA ASP A 23 -15.07 5.90 -7.08
C ASP A 23 -14.40 4.61 -6.61
N LEU A 24 -13.08 4.64 -6.43
CA LEU A 24 -12.33 3.51 -5.88
C LEU A 24 -12.80 3.16 -4.46
N ALA A 25 -12.98 4.16 -3.59
CA ALA A 25 -13.44 3.96 -2.22
C ALA A 25 -14.84 3.32 -2.18
N THR A 26 -15.74 3.79 -3.04
CA THR A 26 -17.11 3.26 -3.15
C THR A 26 -17.11 1.80 -3.59
N ARG A 27 -16.31 1.45 -4.60
CA ARG A 27 -16.15 0.06 -5.08
C ARG A 27 -15.59 -0.86 -4.00
N LEU A 28 -14.60 -0.39 -3.24
CA LEU A 28 -14.02 -1.15 -2.13
C LEU A 28 -15.03 -1.40 -1.00
N ALA A 29 -15.87 -0.41 -0.66
CA ALA A 29 -16.91 -0.55 0.35
C ALA A 29 -17.96 -1.59 -0.07
N ALA A 30 -18.45 -1.51 -1.31
CA ALA A 30 -19.37 -2.50 -1.88
C ALA A 30 -18.76 -3.91 -1.83
N ARG A 31 -17.49 -4.03 -2.26
CA ARG A 31 -16.80 -5.32 -2.28
C ARG A 31 -16.59 -5.93 -0.89
N ARG A 32 -16.30 -5.11 0.12
CA ARG A 32 -16.17 -5.57 1.51
C ARG A 32 -17.50 -6.07 2.07
N ALA A 33 -18.62 -5.40 1.74
CA ALA A 33 -19.96 -5.82 2.13
C ALA A 33 -20.36 -7.14 1.48
N GLU A 34 -20.11 -7.32 0.17
CA GLU A 34 -20.36 -8.57 -0.55
C GLU A 34 -19.60 -9.75 0.07
N LEU A 35 -18.32 -9.55 0.39
CA LEU A 35 -17.45 -10.62 0.86
C LEU A 35 -17.61 -10.94 2.36
N SER A 36 -18.39 -10.13 3.10
CA SER A 36 -18.58 -10.28 4.56
C SER A 36 -17.25 -10.51 5.31
N LEU A 37 -16.19 -9.81 4.88
CA LEU A 37 -14.85 -10.05 5.42
C LEU A 37 -14.78 -9.56 6.87
N PRO A 38 -14.21 -10.35 7.79
CA PRO A 38 -13.89 -9.85 9.11
C PRO A 38 -12.86 -8.72 9.00
N ASP A 39 -12.85 -7.82 9.98
CA ASP A 39 -11.75 -6.86 10.10
C ASP A 39 -10.46 -7.63 10.40
N LEU A 40 -9.55 -7.67 9.41
CA LEU A 40 -8.27 -8.34 9.58
C LEU A 40 -7.42 -7.59 10.62
N PRO A 41 -6.74 -8.31 11.53
CA PRO A 41 -5.84 -7.68 12.47
C PRO A 41 -4.73 -6.96 11.71
N ARG A 42 -4.60 -5.65 11.93
CA ARG A 42 -3.46 -4.90 11.42
C ARG A 42 -2.22 -5.28 12.22
N ASN A 43 -1.10 -5.48 11.53
CA ASN A 43 0.19 -5.64 12.20
C ASN A 43 0.45 -4.40 13.08
N THR A 44 0.72 -4.62 14.37
CA THR A 44 1.02 -3.55 15.35
C THR A 44 2.31 -2.79 15.02
N GLY A 45 3.16 -3.34 14.14
CA GLY A 45 4.38 -2.69 13.67
C GLY A 45 5.48 -2.56 14.73
N THR A 46 5.35 -3.24 15.88
CA THR A 46 6.24 -3.13 17.04
C THR A 46 7.46 -4.04 16.98
N ARG A 47 7.37 -5.20 16.29
CA ARG A 47 8.51 -6.09 16.04
C ARG A 47 9.38 -5.57 14.90
N ARG A 48 10.20 -4.56 15.20
CA ARG A 48 11.16 -3.96 14.26
C ARG A 48 12.57 -4.53 14.48
N THR A 49 13.29 -4.80 13.40
CA THR A 49 14.72 -5.15 13.47
C THR A 49 15.54 -4.00 14.09
N PRO A 50 16.75 -4.26 14.60
CA PRO A 50 17.64 -3.20 15.10
C PRO A 50 17.89 -2.09 14.06
N SER A 51 18.16 -2.46 12.80
CA SER A 51 18.38 -1.52 11.71
C SER A 51 17.19 -0.59 11.47
N LYS A 52 15.97 -1.14 11.45
CA LYS A 52 14.75 -0.35 11.25
C LYS A 52 14.46 0.60 12.41
N ARG A 53 14.80 0.22 13.65
CA ARG A 53 14.68 1.11 14.81
C ARG A 53 15.66 2.28 14.73
N ALA A 54 16.91 2.02 14.36
CA ALA A 54 17.93 3.06 14.19
C ALA A 54 17.52 4.09 13.13
N LEU A 55 17.03 3.61 11.97
CA LEU A 55 16.55 4.49 10.90
C LEU A 55 15.41 5.39 11.37
N LEU A 56 14.39 4.81 12.02
CA LEU A 56 13.22 5.59 12.44
C LEU A 56 13.56 6.60 13.53
N LYS A 57 14.52 6.29 14.41
CA LYS A 57 15.07 7.26 15.37
C LYS A 57 15.76 8.43 14.67
N ALA A 58 16.59 8.16 13.65
CA ALA A 58 17.25 9.23 12.88
C ALA A 58 16.24 10.11 12.14
N ILE A 59 15.16 9.52 11.61
CA ILE A 59 14.06 10.27 10.99
C ILE A 59 13.34 11.16 12.01
N GLU A 60 13.06 10.63 13.21
CA GLU A 60 12.42 11.39 14.29
C GLU A 60 13.28 12.58 14.74
N GLU A 61 14.60 12.40 14.82
CA GLU A 61 15.55 13.47 15.14
C GLU A 61 15.61 14.56 14.05
N LEU A 62 15.46 14.20 12.78
CA LEU A 62 15.52 15.14 11.65
C LEU A 62 14.20 15.85 11.35
N SER A 63 13.07 15.16 11.55
CA SER A 63 11.76 15.59 11.02
C SER A 63 10.63 15.64 12.06
N GLY A 64 10.93 15.34 13.33
CA GLY A 64 9.95 15.28 14.41
C GLY A 64 9.16 13.96 14.44
N LYS A 65 8.15 13.88 15.31
CA LYS A 65 7.31 12.70 15.48
C LYS A 65 6.30 12.57 14.34
N TRP A 66 6.34 11.43 13.65
CA TRP A 66 5.40 11.01 12.60
C TRP A 66 4.64 9.77 13.05
#